data_AF-A0A1G2ZXZ8-F1
#
_entry.id   AF-A0A1G2ZXZ8-F1
#
_cell.length_a   1.000
_cell.length_b   1.000
_cell.length_c   1.000
_cell.angle_alpha   90.00
_cell.angle_beta   90.00
_cell.angle_gamma   90.00
#
_symmetry.space_group_name_H-M   'P 1'
#
loop_
_entity.id
_entity.type
_entity.pdbx_description
1 polymer ?
#
loop_
_entity_poly.entity_id
_entity_poly.type
_entity_poly.pdbx_seq_one_letter_code
_entity_poly.pdbx_strand_id
1 'polypeptide(L)'
;MAAGEGDAMIKGKPSAGNPHGDPALCSACHTSDAGGRDALSFGGNVWLLCKSCHDGRLAAREGHPVDLKPSAAVLETIPSSFPLQDGKLTCLTCHDVASLCRTARPADARRRSFLRGSPESDLMAFCFYCHRREDYQLFNVHDQLEAGKTKTDTCLWCHTRVPDVERHPREGTSYGLRKKAVELCSNCHSVPAGHPAGEAHIDSKPSADMRWYISAYDLEPRMRLPFKQLLEYVRAANRAAKSIPFDEDGRITCSSCHNPHEKGLLPKWDPRSIGAESKKAANHRLRAREGDVACRACHQK
;
A
#
# COMPACT_ATOMS: atom_id res chain seq x y z
N MET A 1 9.36 -21.08 -27.82
CA MET A 1 10.60 -21.17 -27.02
C MET A 1 11.30 -19.84 -27.17
N ALA A 2 11.22 -18.99 -26.14
CA ALA A 2 11.93 -17.73 -26.09
C ALA A 2 12.67 -17.69 -24.76
N ALA A 3 14.00 -17.60 -24.84
CA ALA A 3 14.91 -17.34 -23.73
C ALA A 3 14.43 -16.10 -22.97
N GLY A 4 14.37 -16.07 -21.64
CA GLY A 4 15.49 -16.37 -20.77
C GLY A 4 16.32 -15.10 -20.57
N GLU A 5 15.68 -13.99 -20.18
CA GLU A 5 16.40 -12.79 -19.73
C GLU A 5 16.95 -13.08 -18.34
N GLY A 6 18.25 -13.37 -18.35
CA GLY A 6 19.03 -13.71 -17.18
C GLY A 6 19.04 -12.59 -16.16
N ASP A 7 18.84 -13.00 -14.92
CA ASP A 7 19.14 -12.28 -13.69
C ASP A 7 20.66 -11.98 -13.68
N ALA A 8 21.05 -10.89 -14.34
CA ALA A 8 22.42 -10.39 -14.26
C ALA A 8 22.61 -9.88 -12.82
N MET A 9 23.21 -10.73 -11.99
CA MET A 9 23.69 -10.36 -10.66
C MET A 9 24.73 -9.24 -10.78
N ILE A 10 24.28 -8.00 -10.76
CA ILE A 10 25.15 -6.83 -10.62
C ILE A 10 25.58 -6.76 -9.15
N LYS A 11 26.89 -6.79 -8.93
CA LYS A 11 27.54 -6.78 -7.61
C LYS A 11 27.16 -5.51 -6.83
N GLY A 12 26.54 -5.70 -5.69
CA GLY A 12 26.16 -4.64 -4.74
C GLY A 12 25.31 -5.24 -3.62
N LYS A 13 25.88 -6.14 -2.81
CA LYS A 13 25.16 -6.70 -1.67
C LYS A 13 25.09 -5.64 -0.57
N PRO A 14 23.90 -5.33 -0.02
CA PRO A 14 23.82 -4.43 1.13
C PRO A 14 24.61 -4.96 2.32
N SER A 15 25.40 -4.10 2.96
CA SER A 15 26.06 -4.41 4.23
C SER A 15 25.04 -4.53 5.36
N ALA A 16 25.38 -5.23 6.46
CA ALA A 16 24.46 -5.46 7.59
C ALA A 16 24.12 -4.19 8.42
N GLY A 17 24.70 -3.03 8.12
CA GLY A 17 24.47 -1.76 8.82
C GLY A 17 23.59 -0.78 8.04
N ASN A 18 22.94 0.15 8.76
CA ASN A 18 22.21 1.27 8.15
C ASN A 18 23.22 2.24 7.49
N PRO A 19 23.27 2.37 6.16
CA PRO A 19 24.26 3.21 5.49
C PRO A 19 23.96 4.71 5.58
N HIS A 20 22.77 5.10 6.05
CA HIS A 20 22.37 6.50 6.06
C HIS A 20 23.20 7.31 7.08
N GLY A 21 24.05 8.20 6.56
CA GLY A 21 24.90 9.07 7.38
C GLY A 21 26.14 8.39 7.95
N ASP A 22 26.47 7.18 7.49
CA ASP A 22 27.70 6.49 7.87
C ASP A 22 28.77 6.67 6.75
N PRO A 23 29.84 7.46 7.01
CA PRO A 23 30.88 7.69 6.01
C PRO A 23 31.70 6.42 5.69
N ALA A 24 31.63 5.37 6.51
CA ALA A 24 32.26 4.08 6.21
C ALA A 24 31.45 3.22 5.23
N LEU A 25 30.19 3.58 4.94
CA LEU A 25 29.27 2.78 4.14
C LEU A 25 28.87 3.46 2.81
N CYS A 26 29.69 4.38 2.29
CA CYS A 26 29.47 5.05 1.00
C CYS A 26 29.28 4.05 -0.16
N SER A 27 29.99 2.91 -0.12
CA SER A 27 29.91 1.85 -1.12
C SER A 27 28.57 1.09 -1.13
N ALA A 28 27.70 1.31 -0.14
CA ALA A 28 26.34 0.79 -0.17
C ALA A 28 25.51 1.45 -1.28
N CYS A 29 25.82 2.71 -1.62
CA CYS A 29 25.11 3.48 -2.64
C CYS A 29 25.97 3.74 -3.88
N HIS A 30 27.29 3.84 -3.73
CA HIS A 30 28.20 4.24 -4.80
C HIS A 30 29.09 3.09 -5.28
N THR A 31 29.37 3.09 -6.58
CA THR A 31 30.31 2.17 -7.24
C THR A 31 31.76 2.66 -7.19
N SER A 32 31.99 3.91 -6.75
CA SER A 32 33.33 4.49 -6.59
C SER A 32 33.38 5.53 -5.47
N ASP A 33 34.59 5.80 -4.96
CA ASP A 33 34.83 6.78 -3.89
C ASP A 33 34.62 8.24 -4.34
N ALA A 34 34.59 8.50 -5.66
CA ALA A 34 34.25 9.82 -6.19
C ALA A 34 32.80 10.23 -5.87
N GLY A 35 31.94 9.25 -5.56
CA GLY A 35 30.53 9.49 -5.24
C GLY A 35 29.76 10.15 -6.39
N GLY A 36 28.68 10.86 -6.04
CA GLY A 36 27.85 11.58 -7.01
C GLY A 36 26.82 10.68 -7.71
N ARG A 37 25.93 11.32 -8.50
CA ARG A 37 24.80 10.64 -9.16
C ARG A 37 25.25 9.62 -10.20
N ASP A 38 26.31 9.93 -10.94
CA ASP A 38 26.79 9.08 -12.04
C ASP A 38 27.50 7.82 -11.54
N ALA A 39 27.97 7.83 -10.28
CA ALA A 39 28.57 6.68 -9.62
C ALA A 39 27.58 5.94 -8.71
N LEU A 40 26.26 6.14 -8.85
CA LEU A 40 25.28 5.37 -8.10
C LEU A 40 25.22 3.92 -8.61
N SER A 41 25.11 2.97 -7.68
CA SER A 41 24.83 1.57 -7.97
C SER A 41 23.52 1.42 -8.77
N PHE A 42 23.34 0.27 -9.40
CA PHE A 42 22.18 -0.01 -10.28
C PHE A 42 22.06 0.94 -11.47
N GLY A 43 23.19 1.44 -11.98
CA GLY A 43 23.24 2.34 -13.14
C GLY A 43 22.50 3.66 -12.89
N GLY A 44 22.49 4.14 -11.64
CA GLY A 44 21.77 5.36 -11.27
C GLY A 44 20.26 5.20 -11.11
N ASN A 45 19.70 3.99 -11.21
CA ASN A 45 18.28 3.78 -10.94
C ASN A 45 17.98 3.95 -9.44
N VAL A 46 17.51 5.13 -9.05
CA VAL A 46 17.23 5.48 -7.65
C VAL A 46 16.19 4.57 -7.03
N TRP A 47 15.16 4.19 -7.78
CA TRP A 47 14.13 3.27 -7.28
C TRP A 47 14.73 1.91 -6.91
N LEU A 48 15.53 1.31 -7.80
CA LEU A 48 16.13 0.00 -7.57
C LEU A 48 17.17 0.07 -6.44
N LEU A 49 17.95 1.16 -6.41
CA LEU A 49 18.92 1.41 -5.36
C LEU A 49 18.28 1.41 -3.97
N CYS A 50 17.27 2.26 -3.74
CA CYS A 50 16.61 2.35 -2.44
C CYS A 50 15.87 1.05 -2.10
N LYS A 51 15.19 0.45 -3.08
CA LYS A 51 14.45 -0.81 -2.92
C LYS A 51 15.35 -2.00 -2.59
N SER A 52 16.64 -1.97 -2.95
CA SER A 52 17.58 -3.04 -2.60
C SER A 52 17.68 -3.31 -1.09
N CYS A 53 17.34 -2.31 -0.27
CA CYS A 53 17.29 -2.40 1.19
C CYS A 53 15.87 -2.18 1.74
N HIS A 54 15.09 -1.25 1.15
CA HIS A 54 13.71 -0.98 1.53
C HIS A 54 12.72 -1.97 0.89
N ASP A 55 13.05 -3.25 0.94
CA ASP A 55 12.24 -4.37 0.43
C ASP A 55 11.37 -5.04 1.51
N GLY A 56 11.49 -4.58 2.77
CA GLY A 56 10.81 -5.15 3.94
C GLY A 56 11.58 -6.26 4.64
N ARG A 57 12.74 -6.66 4.13
CA ARG A 57 13.61 -7.68 4.75
C ARG A 57 14.78 -7.02 5.47
N LEU A 58 15.45 -6.08 4.82
CA LEU A 58 16.61 -5.36 5.40
C LEU A 58 16.19 -4.06 6.09
N ALA A 59 15.25 -3.34 5.48
CA ALA A 59 14.63 -2.14 6.03
C ALA A 59 13.13 -2.11 5.69
N ALA A 60 12.37 -1.25 6.38
CA ALA A 60 10.94 -1.10 6.14
C ALA A 60 10.65 -0.78 4.66
N ARG A 61 9.63 -1.42 4.08
CA ARG A 61 9.20 -1.14 2.70
C ARG A 61 8.81 0.32 2.54
N GLU A 62 9.18 0.90 1.41
CA GLU A 62 8.63 2.16 0.97
C GLU A 62 7.12 1.99 0.68
N GLY A 63 6.30 2.80 1.35
CA GLY A 63 4.84 2.78 1.29
C GLY A 63 4.25 3.80 0.32
N HIS A 64 5.00 4.82 -0.09
CA HIS A 64 4.53 5.82 -1.05
C HIS A 64 4.95 5.44 -2.48
N PRO A 65 4.11 5.70 -3.50
CA PRO A 65 4.50 5.46 -4.87
C PRO A 65 5.56 6.47 -5.32
N VAL A 66 6.57 5.94 -6.00
CA VAL A 66 7.60 6.68 -6.75
C VAL A 66 7.60 6.13 -8.18
N ASP A 67 8.44 6.67 -9.06
CA ASP A 67 8.42 6.43 -10.50
C ASP A 67 7.13 6.95 -11.18
N LEU A 68 6.55 8.01 -10.61
CA LEU A 68 5.36 8.69 -11.12
C LEU A 68 5.75 9.93 -11.91
N LYS A 69 5.15 10.13 -13.09
CA LYS A 69 5.30 11.37 -13.87
C LYS A 69 4.30 12.42 -13.36
N PRO A 70 4.74 13.59 -12.86
CA PRO A 70 3.83 14.66 -12.48
C PRO A 70 3.04 15.18 -13.70
N SER A 71 1.84 15.72 -13.46
CA SER A 71 1.09 16.43 -14.50
C SER A 71 1.81 17.73 -14.89
N ALA A 72 1.50 18.26 -16.07
CA ALA A 72 2.09 19.53 -16.53
C ALA A 72 1.89 20.68 -15.51
N ALA A 73 0.69 20.78 -14.93
CA ALA A 73 0.39 21.80 -13.92
C ALA A 73 1.24 21.65 -12.64
N VAL A 74 1.53 20.42 -12.21
CA VAL A 74 2.40 20.18 -11.04
C VAL A 74 3.87 20.41 -11.39
N LEU A 75 4.31 20.09 -12.61
CA LEU A 75 5.69 20.34 -13.04
C LEU A 75 6.08 21.82 -12.95
N GLU A 76 5.13 22.73 -13.18
CA GLU A 76 5.36 24.19 -13.07
C GLU A 76 5.62 24.66 -11.64
N THR A 77 5.16 23.91 -10.63
CA THR A 77 5.20 24.31 -9.22
C THR A 77 6.23 23.53 -8.41
N ILE A 78 6.76 22.41 -8.93
CA ILE A 78 7.81 21.66 -8.24
C ILE A 78 9.04 22.56 -8.01
N PRO A 79 9.52 22.71 -6.76
CA PRO A 79 10.70 23.50 -6.47
C PRO A 79 11.93 22.92 -7.18
N SER A 80 12.82 23.78 -7.66
CA SER A 80 14.08 23.35 -8.30
C SER A 80 14.98 22.50 -7.36
N SER A 81 14.79 22.62 -6.05
CA SER A 81 15.46 21.82 -5.03
C SER A 81 14.90 20.40 -4.88
N PHE A 82 13.79 20.07 -5.55
CA PHE A 82 13.11 18.77 -5.55
C PHE A 82 13.38 18.09 -6.91
N PRO A 83 14.47 17.30 -7.02
CA PRO A 83 14.91 16.80 -8.31
C PRO A 83 13.99 15.73 -8.86
N LEU A 84 13.75 15.77 -10.17
CA LEU A 84 13.15 14.66 -10.91
C LEU A 84 14.25 13.80 -11.57
N GLN A 85 13.97 12.52 -11.77
CA GLN A 85 14.79 11.63 -12.60
C GLN A 85 13.96 11.24 -13.81
N ASP A 86 14.43 11.55 -15.02
CA ASP A 86 13.71 11.30 -16.27
C ASP A 86 12.27 11.86 -16.29
N GLY A 87 12.09 13.02 -15.64
CA GLY A 87 10.79 13.68 -15.50
C GLY A 87 9.83 13.01 -14.50
N LYS A 88 10.31 12.06 -13.69
CA LYS A 88 9.51 11.34 -12.68
C LYS A 88 9.95 11.66 -11.25
N LEU A 89 9.00 11.54 -10.32
CA LEU A 89 9.24 11.57 -8.89
C LEU A 89 9.98 10.31 -8.47
N THR A 90 11.03 10.46 -7.67
CA THR A 90 11.80 9.36 -7.06
C THR A 90 11.95 9.57 -5.56
N CYS A 91 12.58 8.61 -4.88
CA CYS A 91 12.91 8.74 -3.46
C CYS A 91 13.69 10.05 -3.19
N LEU A 92 14.64 10.42 -4.07
CA LEU A 92 15.46 11.61 -3.91
C LEU A 92 14.74 12.93 -4.19
N THR A 93 13.56 12.88 -4.82
CA THR A 93 12.71 14.06 -4.99
C THR A 93 12.23 14.59 -3.65
N CYS A 94 11.83 13.69 -2.75
CA CYS A 94 11.31 14.05 -1.43
C CYS A 94 12.38 13.96 -0.34
N HIS A 95 13.31 13.01 -0.45
CA HIS A 95 14.31 12.74 0.57
C HIS A 95 15.69 13.30 0.16
N ASP A 96 16.29 14.14 1.01
CA ASP A 96 17.63 14.68 0.81
C ASP A 96 18.71 13.83 1.50
N VAL A 97 18.83 12.58 1.10
CA VAL A 97 19.89 11.68 1.60
C VAL A 97 21.28 12.20 1.21
N ALA A 98 21.39 12.93 0.10
CA ALA A 98 22.65 13.54 -0.35
C ALA A 98 23.18 14.62 0.61
N SER A 99 22.32 15.22 1.45
CA SER A 99 22.79 16.13 2.51
C SER A 99 23.74 15.44 3.49
N LEU A 100 23.54 14.13 3.72
CA LEU A 100 24.36 13.32 4.63
C LEU A 100 25.75 13.03 4.06
N CYS A 101 25.95 13.14 2.75
CA CYS A 101 27.27 13.00 2.13
C CYS A 101 28.22 14.14 2.57
N ARG A 102 27.67 15.28 3.01
CA ARG A 102 28.43 16.48 3.37
C ARG A 102 28.59 16.68 4.88
N THR A 103 27.89 15.90 5.71
CA THR A 103 27.85 16.10 7.16
C THR A 103 28.32 14.84 7.90
N ALA A 104 29.48 14.93 8.57
CA ALA A 104 30.01 13.86 9.43
C ALA A 104 29.27 13.72 10.78
N ARG A 105 27.99 14.12 10.87
CA ARG A 105 27.24 14.16 12.14
C ARG A 105 25.98 13.29 12.07
N PRO A 106 25.97 12.14 12.77
CA PRO A 106 24.81 11.25 12.88
C PRO A 106 23.55 11.90 13.51
N ALA A 107 23.71 13.03 14.20
CA ALA A 107 22.62 13.71 14.89
C ALA A 107 21.60 14.36 13.92
N ASP A 108 22.04 14.82 12.75
CA ASP A 108 21.15 15.38 11.72
C ASP A 108 20.42 14.28 10.94
N ALA A 109 20.92 13.04 10.98
CA ALA A 109 20.27 11.90 10.33
C ALA A 109 18.93 11.49 10.99
N ARG A 110 18.60 12.10 12.14
CA ARG A 110 17.32 11.90 12.86
C ARG A 110 16.25 12.94 12.51
N ARG A 111 16.53 13.90 11.63
CA ARG A 111 15.51 14.85 11.15
C ARG A 111 14.51 14.10 10.24
N ARG A 112 13.34 13.75 10.78
CA ARG A 112 12.11 13.24 10.09
C ARG A 112 12.36 12.62 8.70
N SER A 113 13.08 11.50 8.67
CA SER A 113 13.31 10.70 7.47
C SER A 113 13.96 11.46 6.29
N PHE A 114 14.79 12.48 6.55
CA PHE A 114 15.50 13.25 5.52
C PHE A 114 14.59 14.02 4.55
N LEU A 115 13.36 14.36 4.91
CA LEU A 115 12.47 15.13 4.02
C LEU A 115 13.05 16.50 3.66
N ARG A 116 13.04 16.84 2.37
CA ARG A 116 13.42 18.16 1.83
C ARG A 116 12.52 19.24 2.42
N GLY A 117 13.06 20.45 2.61
CA GLY A 117 12.32 21.60 3.12
C GLY A 117 12.30 21.78 4.64
N SER A 118 12.55 20.71 5.43
CA SER A 118 12.57 20.67 6.91
C SER A 118 11.30 21.23 7.63
N PRO A 119 11.04 20.78 8.86
CA PRO A 119 9.88 19.98 9.16
C PRO A 119 8.64 20.84 9.47
N GLU A 120 7.76 21.08 8.52
CA GLU A 120 6.39 21.44 8.92
C GLU A 120 5.81 20.25 9.73
N SER A 121 5.21 20.53 10.89
CA SER A 121 4.51 19.55 11.73
C SER A 121 3.37 18.84 11.02
N ASP A 122 2.94 19.38 9.89
CA ASP A 122 1.85 18.89 9.07
C ASP A 122 2.38 18.22 7.80
N LEU A 123 2.06 16.93 7.63
CA LEU A 123 2.38 16.18 6.42
C LEU A 123 1.76 16.81 5.16
N MET A 124 0.59 17.45 5.29
CA MET A 124 -0.08 18.12 4.17
C MET A 124 0.65 19.36 3.70
N ALA A 125 1.34 20.07 4.61
CA ALA A 125 2.17 21.19 4.21
C ALA A 125 3.29 20.79 3.25
N PHE A 126 3.87 19.59 3.45
CA PHE A 126 4.87 19.06 2.54
C PHE A 126 4.31 18.85 1.11
N CYS A 127 3.07 18.36 0.98
CA CYS A 127 2.43 18.19 -0.32
C CYS A 127 2.28 19.53 -1.06
N PHE A 128 2.06 20.62 -0.33
CA PHE A 128 1.90 21.96 -0.89
C PHE A 128 3.20 22.62 -1.37
N TYR A 129 4.37 21.99 -1.20
CA TYR A 129 5.56 22.41 -1.94
C TYR A 129 5.39 22.25 -3.45
N CYS A 130 4.61 21.26 -3.89
CA CYS A 130 4.39 20.96 -5.31
C CYS A 130 2.94 21.21 -5.74
N HIS A 131 1.97 21.21 -4.83
CA HIS A 131 0.56 21.44 -5.14
C HIS A 131 0.10 22.83 -4.70
N ARG A 132 -0.64 23.54 -5.55
CA ARG A 132 -1.33 24.79 -5.17
C ARG A 132 -2.49 24.48 -4.24
N ARG A 133 -2.60 25.17 -3.10
CA ARG A 133 -3.62 24.89 -2.07
C ARG A 133 -5.04 25.13 -2.59
N GLU A 134 -5.21 26.14 -3.43
CA GLU A 134 -6.48 26.64 -3.95
C GLU A 134 -7.08 25.65 -4.96
N ASP A 135 -6.22 25.00 -5.73
CA ASP A 135 -6.59 24.04 -6.77
C ASP A 135 -6.43 22.58 -6.31
N TYR A 136 -5.95 22.36 -5.07
CA TYR A 136 -5.71 21.04 -4.54
C TYR A 136 -7.02 20.34 -4.21
N GLN A 137 -7.48 19.50 -5.13
CA GLN A 137 -8.42 18.46 -4.80
C GLN A 137 -7.64 17.29 -4.20
N LEU A 138 -8.01 16.88 -2.98
CA LEU A 138 -7.45 15.68 -2.37
C LEU A 138 -7.62 14.53 -3.36
N PHE A 139 -6.48 14.03 -3.86
CA PHE A 139 -6.47 12.85 -4.69
C PHE A 139 -6.99 11.68 -3.85
N ASN A 140 -8.19 11.22 -4.18
CA ASN A 140 -8.79 10.09 -3.53
C ASN A 140 -8.46 8.83 -4.34
N VAL A 141 -7.50 8.05 -3.85
CA VAL A 141 -7.13 6.73 -4.41
C VAL A 141 -8.31 5.76 -4.50
N HIS A 142 -9.40 6.05 -3.78
CA HIS A 142 -10.61 5.24 -3.74
C HIS A 142 -11.67 5.66 -4.75
N ASP A 143 -11.41 6.69 -5.57
CA ASP A 143 -12.21 7.09 -6.74
C ASP A 143 -11.52 6.50 -7.98
N GLN A 144 -11.94 5.29 -8.31
CA GLN A 144 -11.26 4.36 -9.22
C GLN A 144 -12.01 4.21 -10.55
N LEU A 145 -13.17 4.85 -10.69
CA LEU A 145 -13.95 4.89 -11.92
C LEU A 145 -14.05 6.32 -12.45
N GLU A 146 -13.96 6.46 -13.77
CA GLU A 146 -14.24 7.71 -14.49
C GLU A 146 -15.13 7.38 -15.68
N ALA A 147 -16.34 7.94 -15.71
CA ALA A 147 -17.37 7.60 -16.70
C ALA A 147 -17.58 6.08 -16.87
N GLY A 148 -17.49 5.32 -15.76
CA GLY A 148 -17.63 3.87 -15.74
C GLY A 148 -16.40 3.07 -16.17
N LYS A 149 -15.28 3.73 -16.50
CA LYS A 149 -14.02 3.07 -16.86
C LYS A 149 -13.04 3.09 -15.69
N THR A 150 -12.26 2.03 -15.52
CA THR A 150 -11.26 1.93 -14.47
C THR A 150 -10.08 2.88 -14.68
N LYS A 151 -9.75 3.66 -13.65
CA LYS A 151 -8.55 4.49 -13.58
C LYS A 151 -7.36 3.65 -13.10
N THR A 152 -6.57 3.14 -14.04
CA THR A 152 -5.52 2.13 -13.76
C THR A 152 -4.36 2.64 -12.92
N ASP A 153 -4.09 3.95 -12.95
CA ASP A 153 -3.08 4.64 -12.15
C ASP A 153 -3.39 4.58 -10.64
N THR A 154 -4.66 4.70 -10.26
CA THR A 154 -5.10 4.60 -8.85
C THR A 154 -4.78 3.23 -8.24
N CYS A 155 -4.89 2.16 -9.02
CA CYS A 155 -4.61 0.80 -8.57
C CYS A 155 -3.16 0.64 -8.11
N LEU A 156 -2.24 1.34 -8.78
CA LEU A 156 -0.80 1.24 -8.53
C LEU A 156 -0.37 1.91 -7.22
N TRP A 157 -1.27 2.58 -6.49
CA TRP A 157 -0.98 3.07 -5.14
C TRP A 157 -0.94 1.93 -4.12
N CYS A 158 -1.84 0.96 -4.25
CA CYS A 158 -1.92 -0.18 -3.34
C CYS A 158 -1.25 -1.42 -3.92
N HIS A 159 -1.37 -1.64 -5.23
CA HIS A 159 -0.91 -2.84 -5.92
C HIS A 159 0.41 -2.60 -6.67
N THR A 160 1.20 -3.67 -6.78
CA THR A 160 2.44 -3.73 -7.56
C THR A 160 2.20 -3.75 -9.07
N ARG A 161 0.99 -4.11 -9.50
CA ARG A 161 0.49 -4.10 -10.88
C ARG A 161 -1.02 -3.91 -10.89
N VAL A 162 -1.59 -3.48 -12.01
CA VAL A 162 -3.04 -3.33 -12.18
C VAL A 162 -3.71 -4.71 -12.13
N PRO A 163 -4.59 -5.00 -11.16
CA PRO A 163 -5.31 -6.27 -11.10
C PRO A 163 -6.39 -6.35 -12.18
N ASP A 164 -6.68 -7.56 -12.65
CA ASP A 164 -7.87 -7.85 -13.46
C ASP A 164 -9.11 -7.85 -12.54
N VAL A 165 -9.97 -6.85 -12.71
CA VAL A 165 -11.15 -6.63 -11.84
C VAL A 165 -12.32 -7.55 -12.19
N GLU A 166 -12.36 -8.10 -13.40
CA GLU A 166 -13.40 -9.03 -13.85
C GLU A 166 -13.11 -10.47 -13.42
N ARG A 167 -11.83 -10.75 -13.11
CA ARG A 167 -11.41 -12.08 -12.71
C ARG A 167 -11.40 -12.26 -11.19
N HIS A 168 -12.02 -13.35 -10.75
CA HIS A 168 -11.79 -13.83 -9.39
C HIS A 168 -10.36 -14.39 -9.25
N PRO A 169 -9.56 -13.87 -8.32
CA PRO A 169 -8.28 -14.47 -7.98
C PRO A 169 -8.53 -15.87 -7.44
N ARG A 170 -7.61 -16.78 -7.76
CA ARG A 170 -7.65 -18.13 -7.19
C ARG A 170 -7.43 -18.03 -5.69
N GLU A 171 -7.99 -18.97 -4.96
CA GLU A 171 -7.76 -19.08 -3.52
C GLU A 171 -6.26 -19.18 -3.22
N GLY A 172 -5.79 -18.45 -2.21
CA GLY A 172 -4.36 -18.37 -1.86
C GLY A 172 -3.50 -17.51 -2.79
N THR A 173 -4.07 -16.80 -3.77
CA THR A 173 -3.29 -15.86 -4.58
C THR A 173 -3.07 -14.56 -3.81
N SER A 174 -1.80 -14.12 -3.71
CA SER A 174 -1.47 -12.78 -3.21
C SER A 174 -2.23 -11.71 -3.99
N TYR A 175 -2.75 -10.70 -3.28
CA TYR A 175 -3.35 -9.52 -3.89
C TYR A 175 -2.32 -8.62 -4.58
N GLY A 176 -1.02 -8.93 -4.47
CA GLY A 176 0.06 -8.18 -5.07
C GLY A 176 0.19 -6.78 -4.49
N LEU A 177 -0.06 -6.62 -3.19
CA LEU A 177 0.06 -5.33 -2.49
C LEU A 177 1.53 -4.89 -2.38
N ARG A 178 1.77 -3.57 -2.42
CA ARG A 178 3.13 -3.01 -2.32
C ARG A 178 3.76 -3.21 -0.93
N LYS A 179 2.93 -3.26 0.10
CA LYS A 179 3.32 -3.41 1.50
C LYS A 179 2.19 -4.14 2.25
N LYS A 180 2.41 -4.51 3.52
CA LYS A 180 1.32 -5.08 4.34
C LYS A 180 0.14 -4.12 4.34
N ALA A 181 -1.08 -4.65 4.26
CA ALA A 181 -2.27 -3.81 4.06
C ALA A 181 -2.41 -2.73 5.14
N VAL A 182 -2.16 -3.07 6.42
CA VAL A 182 -2.20 -2.12 7.54
C VAL A 182 -1.23 -0.96 7.30
N GLU A 183 0.01 -1.28 6.96
CA GLU A 183 1.05 -0.28 6.70
C GLU A 183 0.74 0.57 5.46
N LEU A 184 0.09 0.01 4.43
CA LEU A 184 -0.37 0.79 3.26
C LEU A 184 -1.45 1.80 3.64
N CYS A 185 -2.47 1.35 4.38
CA CYS A 185 -3.58 2.20 4.78
C CYS A 185 -3.12 3.32 5.71
N SER A 186 -2.23 3.00 6.65
CA SER A 186 -1.69 3.96 7.62
C SER A 186 -0.83 5.07 7.02
N ASN A 187 -0.38 4.94 5.77
CA ASN A 187 0.32 6.04 5.08
C ASN A 187 -0.61 7.24 4.82
N CYS A 188 -1.92 7.00 4.69
CA CYS A 188 -2.91 8.04 4.40
C CYS A 188 -3.95 8.20 5.52
N HIS A 189 -4.18 7.17 6.34
CA HIS A 189 -5.21 7.16 7.37
C HIS A 189 -4.63 7.03 8.77
N SER A 190 -4.95 7.97 9.64
CA SER A 190 -4.73 7.85 11.09
C SER A 190 -5.88 7.09 11.74
N VAL A 191 -5.57 6.06 12.53
CA VAL A 191 -6.58 5.31 13.29
C VAL A 191 -6.84 6.05 14.62
N PRO A 192 -8.06 6.54 14.88
CA PRO A 192 -8.35 7.28 16.10
C PRO A 192 -8.39 6.36 17.34
N ALA A 193 -8.15 6.92 18.52
CA ALA A 193 -8.08 6.21 19.81
C ALA A 193 -9.39 5.52 20.26
N GLY A 194 -10.48 5.61 19.49
CA GLY A 194 -11.75 4.91 19.74
C GLY A 194 -12.17 3.96 18.62
N HIS A 195 -11.26 3.60 17.71
CA HIS A 195 -11.59 2.72 16.59
C HIS A 195 -12.03 1.33 17.10
N PRO A 196 -13.19 0.79 16.69
CA PRO A 196 -13.74 -0.46 17.23
C PRO A 196 -12.83 -1.68 17.11
N ALA A 197 -11.95 -1.69 16.10
CA ALA A 197 -10.98 -2.77 15.92
C ALA A 197 -9.76 -2.63 16.86
N GLY A 198 -9.43 -1.43 17.33
CA GLY A 198 -8.24 -1.14 18.15
C GLY A 198 -6.95 -1.78 17.62
N GLU A 199 -5.93 -1.87 18.48
CA GLU A 199 -4.73 -2.68 18.21
C GLU A 199 -5.03 -4.20 18.34
N ALA A 200 -6.05 -4.58 19.10
CA ALA A 200 -6.31 -5.99 19.43
C ALA A 200 -6.88 -6.83 18.27
N HIS A 201 -7.64 -6.23 17.33
CA HIS A 201 -8.15 -6.96 16.18
C HIS A 201 -7.18 -6.94 15.00
N ILE A 202 -6.53 -5.80 14.76
CA ILE A 202 -5.62 -5.65 13.63
C ILE A 202 -4.38 -6.54 13.84
N ASP A 203 -3.91 -7.18 12.77
CA ASP A 203 -2.80 -8.14 12.78
C ASP A 203 -3.10 -9.45 13.56
N SER A 204 -4.30 -9.63 14.11
CA SER A 204 -4.71 -10.88 14.74
C SER A 204 -5.15 -11.93 13.72
N LYS A 205 -4.97 -13.22 14.03
CA LYS A 205 -5.45 -14.32 13.19
C LYS A 205 -6.81 -14.83 13.71
N PRO A 206 -7.87 -14.82 12.90
CA PRO A 206 -9.15 -15.40 13.29
C PRO A 206 -8.99 -16.92 13.49
N SER A 207 -9.83 -17.50 14.34
CA SER A 207 -9.89 -18.95 14.51
C SER A 207 -10.45 -19.64 13.26
N ALA A 208 -10.27 -20.96 13.15
CA ALA A 208 -10.91 -21.72 12.07
C ALA A 208 -12.44 -21.62 12.13
N ASP A 209 -13.01 -21.68 13.34
CA ASP A 209 -14.45 -21.50 13.55
C ASP A 209 -14.96 -20.14 13.08
N MET A 210 -14.22 -19.06 13.36
CA MET A 210 -14.58 -17.74 12.87
C MET A 210 -14.50 -17.67 11.34
N ARG A 211 -13.49 -18.29 10.72
CA ARG A 211 -13.40 -18.36 9.24
C ARG A 211 -14.57 -19.14 8.62
N TRP A 212 -14.98 -20.25 9.23
CA TRP A 212 -16.16 -20.99 8.79
C TRP A 212 -17.45 -20.20 9.01
N TYR A 213 -17.58 -19.49 10.13
CA TYR A 213 -18.70 -18.58 10.37
C TYR A 213 -18.82 -17.53 9.27
N ILE A 214 -17.72 -16.84 8.93
CA ILE A 214 -17.70 -15.85 7.84
C ILE A 214 -18.07 -16.51 6.51
N SER A 215 -17.56 -17.71 6.21
CA SER A 215 -17.95 -18.42 4.99
C SER A 215 -19.44 -18.79 4.96
N ALA A 216 -20.04 -19.12 6.10
CA ALA A 216 -21.49 -19.37 6.19
C ALA A 216 -22.29 -18.06 6.03
N TYR A 217 -21.81 -16.97 6.64
CA TYR A 217 -22.34 -15.63 6.44
C TYR A 217 -22.28 -15.21 4.96
N ASP A 218 -21.28 -15.59 4.19
CA ASP A 218 -21.25 -15.29 2.74
C ASP A 218 -22.35 -16.01 1.96
N LEU A 219 -22.76 -17.18 2.42
CA LEU A 219 -23.68 -18.07 1.71
C LEU A 219 -25.14 -17.85 2.10
N GLU A 220 -25.42 -17.42 3.33
CA GLU A 220 -26.79 -17.30 3.87
C GLU A 220 -27.75 -16.50 2.97
N PRO A 221 -27.37 -15.37 2.34
CA PRO A 221 -28.29 -14.66 1.43
C PRO A 221 -28.61 -15.44 0.14
N ARG A 222 -27.77 -16.42 -0.22
CA ARG A 222 -27.85 -17.17 -1.49
C ARG A 222 -28.40 -18.57 -1.30
N MET A 223 -28.18 -19.16 -0.13
CA MET A 223 -28.59 -20.50 0.23
C MET A 223 -29.66 -20.42 1.31
N ARG A 224 -30.90 -20.79 0.97
CA ARG A 224 -32.05 -20.80 1.89
C ARG A 224 -32.00 -21.99 2.86
N LEU A 225 -30.89 -22.14 3.58
CA LEU A 225 -30.70 -23.14 4.62
C LEU A 225 -30.60 -22.46 6.00
N PRO A 226 -31.05 -23.12 7.08
CA PRO A 226 -30.76 -22.69 8.44
C PRO A 226 -29.25 -22.50 8.65
N PHE A 227 -28.84 -21.45 9.39
CA PHE A 227 -27.43 -21.09 9.57
C PHE A 227 -26.56 -22.24 10.12
N LYS A 228 -27.12 -23.06 11.02
CA LYS A 228 -26.43 -24.26 11.53
C LYS A 228 -26.06 -25.25 10.41
N GLN A 229 -26.96 -25.47 9.46
CA GLN A 229 -26.69 -26.34 8.31
C GLN A 229 -25.67 -25.72 7.35
N LEU A 230 -25.68 -24.38 7.21
CA LEU A 230 -24.63 -23.68 6.45
C LEU A 230 -23.26 -23.87 7.10
N LEU A 231 -23.16 -23.76 8.43
CA LEU A 231 -21.92 -24.01 9.18
C LEU A 231 -21.41 -25.44 9.00
N GLU A 232 -22.30 -26.43 9.07
CA GLU A 232 -21.95 -27.84 8.82
C GLU A 232 -21.44 -28.03 7.39
N TYR A 233 -22.13 -27.44 6.40
CA TYR A 233 -21.73 -27.47 5.00
C TYR A 233 -20.35 -26.85 4.76
N VAL A 234 -20.09 -25.63 5.24
CA VAL A 234 -18.80 -24.95 4.99
C VAL A 234 -17.64 -25.64 5.70
N ARG A 235 -17.88 -26.26 6.87
CA ARG A 235 -16.88 -27.08 7.57
C ARG A 235 -16.57 -28.34 6.76
N ALA A 236 -17.60 -29.08 6.35
CA ALA A 236 -17.43 -30.31 5.58
C ALA A 236 -16.77 -30.06 4.21
N ALA A 237 -17.11 -28.95 3.55
CA ALA A 237 -16.51 -28.55 2.29
C ALA A 237 -15.15 -27.85 2.44
N ASN A 238 -14.70 -27.60 3.67
CA ASN A 238 -13.55 -26.76 4.00
C ASN A 238 -13.51 -25.45 3.18
N ARG A 239 -14.66 -24.78 3.09
CA ARG A 239 -14.84 -23.64 2.20
C ARG A 239 -14.30 -22.36 2.86
N ALA A 240 -13.43 -21.63 2.17
CA ALA A 240 -12.93 -20.34 2.66
C ALA A 240 -13.92 -19.19 2.47
N ALA A 241 -13.88 -18.23 3.40
CA ALA A 241 -14.55 -16.95 3.28
C ALA A 241 -14.07 -16.18 2.04
N LYS A 242 -14.98 -15.45 1.39
CA LYS A 242 -14.70 -14.68 0.16
C LYS A 242 -15.02 -13.19 0.29
N SER A 243 -15.94 -12.80 1.18
CA SER A 243 -16.30 -11.39 1.35
C SER A 243 -15.30 -10.58 2.16
N ILE A 244 -14.66 -11.22 3.15
CA ILE A 244 -13.69 -10.64 4.06
C ILE A 244 -12.29 -11.10 3.64
N PRO A 245 -11.45 -10.21 3.08
CA PRO A 245 -10.07 -10.54 2.79
C PRO A 245 -9.25 -10.56 4.08
N PHE A 246 -8.31 -11.50 4.17
CA PHE A 246 -7.22 -11.50 5.14
C PHE A 246 -5.91 -11.24 4.41
N ASP A 247 -4.84 -10.91 5.13
CA ASP A 247 -3.52 -10.85 4.51
C ASP A 247 -2.99 -12.25 4.15
N GLU A 248 -1.77 -12.30 3.60
CA GLU A 248 -1.11 -13.54 3.17
C GLU A 248 -0.85 -14.51 4.34
N ASP A 249 -0.77 -14.00 5.57
CA ASP A 249 -0.62 -14.79 6.79
C ASP A 249 -1.97 -15.19 7.42
N GLY A 250 -3.08 -14.80 6.79
CA GLY A 250 -4.43 -15.01 7.27
C GLY A 250 -4.84 -14.08 8.43
N ARG A 251 -4.20 -12.91 8.57
CA ARG A 251 -4.47 -11.92 9.62
C ARG A 251 -5.51 -10.90 9.19
N ILE A 252 -6.20 -10.34 10.18
CA ILE A 252 -7.15 -9.24 10.02
C ILE A 252 -6.40 -7.95 9.71
N THR A 253 -6.86 -7.23 8.70
CA THR A 253 -6.32 -5.93 8.30
C THR A 253 -7.43 -4.90 8.18
N CYS A 254 -7.08 -3.65 7.88
CA CYS A 254 -8.07 -2.60 7.62
C CYS A 254 -9.07 -3.01 6.53
N SER A 255 -8.60 -3.72 5.49
CA SER A 255 -9.45 -4.14 4.37
C SER A 255 -10.37 -5.32 4.68
N SER A 256 -10.18 -5.99 5.82
CA SER A 256 -11.09 -7.02 6.33
C SER A 256 -12.43 -6.41 6.78
N CYS A 257 -12.39 -5.17 7.29
CA CYS A 257 -13.59 -4.45 7.73
C CYS A 257 -14.03 -3.39 6.71
N HIS A 258 -13.10 -2.74 6.01
CA HIS A 258 -13.39 -1.67 5.05
C HIS A 258 -13.14 -2.13 3.62
N ASN A 259 -14.00 -1.73 2.69
CA ASN A 259 -13.77 -1.96 1.27
C ASN A 259 -13.08 -0.74 0.64
N PRO A 260 -11.80 -0.81 0.26
CA PRO A 260 -11.14 0.31 -0.39
C PRO A 260 -11.65 0.53 -1.82
N HIS A 261 -12.42 -0.41 -2.38
CA HIS A 261 -12.85 -0.33 -3.77
C HIS A 261 -14.13 0.50 -3.97
N GLU A 262 -14.16 1.28 -5.06
CA GLU A 262 -15.36 2.03 -5.47
C GLU A 262 -16.51 1.10 -5.90
N LYS A 263 -17.75 1.49 -5.60
CA LYS A 263 -18.94 0.74 -6.05
C LYS A 263 -18.99 0.68 -7.58
N GLY A 264 -19.11 -0.54 -8.10
CA GLY A 264 -19.14 -0.79 -9.54
C GLY A 264 -17.78 -1.17 -10.13
N LEU A 265 -16.68 -1.06 -9.38
CA LEU A 265 -15.37 -1.51 -9.84
C LEU A 265 -15.30 -3.03 -9.95
N LEU A 266 -15.79 -3.72 -8.92
CA LEU A 266 -15.92 -5.17 -8.91
C LEU A 266 -17.34 -5.56 -9.32
N PRO A 267 -17.51 -6.66 -10.06
CA PRO A 267 -18.84 -7.14 -10.44
C PRO A 267 -19.73 -7.38 -9.22
N LYS A 268 -21.03 -7.05 -9.31
CA LYS A 268 -21.97 -7.13 -8.16
C LYS A 268 -22.10 -8.53 -7.53
N TRP A 269 -21.81 -9.58 -8.30
CA TRP A 269 -21.91 -10.96 -7.85
C TRP A 269 -20.66 -11.40 -7.04
N ASP A 270 -19.56 -10.64 -7.14
CA ASP A 270 -18.32 -10.88 -6.43
C ASP A 270 -18.46 -10.52 -4.94
N PRO A 271 -18.27 -11.47 -4.00
CA PRO A 271 -18.33 -11.17 -2.56
C PRO A 271 -17.37 -10.05 -2.11
N ARG A 272 -16.28 -9.81 -2.84
CA ARG A 272 -15.33 -8.73 -2.55
C ARG A 272 -15.91 -7.34 -2.80
N SER A 273 -17.02 -7.22 -3.55
CA SER A 273 -17.72 -5.95 -3.78
C SER A 273 -18.55 -5.50 -2.56
N ILE A 274 -18.74 -6.36 -1.54
CA ILE A 274 -19.48 -6.02 -0.33
C ILE A 274 -18.80 -4.85 0.38
N GLY A 275 -19.57 -3.86 0.81
CA GLY A 275 -19.08 -2.62 1.43
C GLY A 275 -18.56 -1.56 0.45
N ALA A 276 -18.60 -1.80 -0.87
CA ALA A 276 -18.28 -0.76 -1.85
C ALA A 276 -19.43 0.26 -1.96
N GLU A 277 -19.13 1.55 -1.79
CA GLU A 277 -20.13 2.64 -1.82
C GLU A 277 -19.85 3.65 -2.94
N SER A 278 -20.91 4.25 -3.50
CA SER A 278 -20.84 5.16 -4.66
C SER A 278 -20.70 6.64 -4.33
N LYS A 279 -20.85 7.03 -3.07
CA LYS A 279 -20.67 8.42 -2.60
C LYS A 279 -19.79 8.42 -1.36
N LYS A 280 -19.01 9.48 -1.17
CA LYS A 280 -18.09 9.71 -0.03
C LYS A 280 -18.62 9.09 1.28
N ALA A 281 -18.02 7.94 1.64
CA ALA A 281 -18.03 7.29 2.94
C ALA A 281 -19.34 7.34 3.78
N ALA A 282 -20.51 7.15 3.17
CA ALA A 282 -21.78 7.19 3.89
C ALA A 282 -21.83 6.20 5.08
N ASN A 283 -21.21 5.02 4.94
CA ASN A 283 -21.06 4.04 6.03
C ASN A 283 -19.61 3.58 6.22
N HIS A 284 -18.63 4.47 5.98
CA HIS A 284 -17.19 4.14 6.07
C HIS A 284 -16.77 2.92 5.22
N ARG A 285 -17.55 2.55 4.19
CA ARG A 285 -17.32 1.39 3.32
C ARG A 285 -17.19 0.06 4.08
N LEU A 286 -17.97 -0.14 5.14
CA LEU A 286 -17.91 -1.36 5.95
C LEU A 286 -18.34 -2.61 5.16
N ARG A 287 -17.60 -3.71 5.30
CA ARG A 287 -17.91 -5.04 4.75
C ARG A 287 -19.01 -5.75 5.54
N ALA A 288 -20.17 -5.12 5.57
CA ALA A 288 -21.39 -5.66 6.14
C ALA A 288 -22.45 -5.78 5.05
N ARG A 289 -23.43 -6.65 5.24
CA ARG A 289 -24.66 -6.60 4.45
C ARG A 289 -25.43 -5.32 4.75
N GLU A 290 -26.27 -4.92 3.81
CA GLU A 290 -27.16 -3.77 4.00
C GLU A 290 -28.04 -3.97 5.24
N GLY A 291 -28.08 -2.97 6.12
CA GLY A 291 -28.82 -3.03 7.39
C GLY A 291 -28.12 -3.77 8.53
N ASP A 292 -26.92 -4.32 8.30
CA ASP A 292 -26.12 -5.01 9.32
C ASP A 292 -24.94 -4.14 9.82
N VAL A 293 -24.32 -4.55 10.93
CA VAL A 293 -23.07 -3.96 11.45
C VAL A 293 -21.89 -4.88 11.14
N ALA A 294 -20.72 -4.31 10.87
CA ALA A 294 -19.54 -5.06 10.43
C ALA A 294 -19.15 -6.21 11.38
N CYS A 295 -19.35 -6.04 12.69
CA CYS A 295 -19.02 -7.06 13.67
C CYS A 295 -19.78 -8.38 13.46
N ARG A 296 -21.02 -8.33 12.93
CA ARG A 296 -21.82 -9.55 12.69
C ARG A 296 -21.33 -10.39 11.53
N ALA A 297 -20.48 -9.83 10.66
CA ALA A 297 -19.88 -10.62 9.60
C ALA A 297 -18.90 -11.68 10.15
N CYS A 298 -18.32 -11.43 11.34
CA CYS A 298 -17.35 -12.33 11.98
C CYS A 298 -17.83 -12.94 13.31
N HIS A 299 -18.75 -12.26 14.01
CA HIS A 299 -19.20 -12.67 15.34
C HIS A 299 -20.67 -13.07 15.32
N GLN A 300 -20.93 -14.27 15.84
CA GLN A 300 -22.28 -14.68 16.21
C GLN A 300 -22.70 -13.88 17.45
N LYS A 301 -23.82 -13.15 17.34
CA LYS A 301 -24.52 -12.57 18.49
C LYS A 301 -25.76 -13.40 18.80
#